data_AF-A0A520BGN6-F1
#
_entry.id   AF-A0A520BGN6-F1
#
_cell.length_a   1.000
_cell.length_b   1.000
_cell.length_c   1.000
_cell.angle_alpha   90.00
_cell.angle_beta   90.00
_cell.angle_gamma   90.00
#
_symmetry.space_group_name_H-M   'P 1'
#
loop_
_entity.id
_entity.type
_entity.pdbx_description
1 polymer ?
#
loop_
_entity_poly.entity_id
_entity_poly.type
_entity_poly.pdbx_seq_one_letter_code
_entity_poly.pdbx_strand_id
1 'polypeptide(L)'
;MTSSRLPARLVSSLLLACAALAAQAQTSGTPADPPDTAVSGPWPALKEEVASLPDHVVYRPAKLDAVKPRQLGLYVFGNGACSDDGASSRMHLLEIASHGYVAVALGRIRS
;
A
#
# COMPACT_ATOMS: atom_id res chain seq x y z
N MET A 1 45.97 32.09 -61.18
CA MET A 1 44.81 33.00 -61.27
C MET A 1 43.78 32.56 -60.24
N THR A 2 43.40 33.50 -59.36
CA THR A 2 42.18 33.56 -58.51
C THR A 2 41.83 32.30 -57.70
N SER A 3 42.24 32.20 -56.43
CA SER A 3 41.53 32.74 -55.25
C SER A 3 40.12 32.16 -55.05
N SER A 4 39.96 31.34 -54.02
CA SER A 4 38.79 31.44 -53.14
C SER A 4 39.14 30.85 -51.77
N ARG A 5 39.18 31.73 -50.76
CA ARG A 5 39.17 31.37 -49.34
C ARG A 5 37.70 31.29 -48.91
N LEU A 6 37.30 30.23 -48.23
CA LEU A 6 36.05 30.17 -47.47
C LEU A 6 36.33 29.71 -46.03
N PRO A 7 35.50 30.13 -45.07
CA PRO A 7 35.89 30.34 -43.69
C PRO A 7 35.45 29.20 -42.79
N ALA A 8 36.17 29.10 -41.68
CA ALA A 8 35.67 29.07 -40.31
C ALA A 8 34.36 28.31 -40.00
N ARG A 9 34.50 27.51 -38.93
CA ARG A 9 33.55 27.29 -37.83
C ARG A 9 32.72 26.00 -37.83
N LEU A 10 32.88 25.31 -36.70
CA LEU A 10 31.94 24.41 -36.03
C LEU A 10 31.76 23.01 -36.64
N VAL A 11 32.68 22.10 -36.30
CA VAL A 11 32.42 20.65 -36.29
C VAL A 11 32.50 20.15 -34.85
N SER A 12 31.40 20.27 -34.10
CA SER A 12 31.08 19.41 -32.94
C SER A 12 29.81 19.89 -32.27
N SER A 13 28.66 19.58 -32.87
CA SER A 13 27.37 19.70 -32.20
C SER A 13 26.40 18.74 -32.85
N LEU A 14 26.59 17.44 -32.59
CA LEU A 14 25.61 16.41 -32.95
C LEU A 14 25.71 15.19 -32.01
N LEU A 15 25.46 15.41 -30.71
CA LEU A 15 25.28 14.36 -29.72
C LEU A 15 24.32 14.86 -28.63
N LEU A 16 23.03 15.08 -28.96
CA LEU A 16 21.97 15.12 -27.93
C LEU A 16 20.56 15.11 -28.53
N ALA A 17 20.17 14.01 -29.19
CA ALA A 17 18.79 13.83 -29.65
C ALA A 17 18.36 12.37 -29.53
N CYS A 18 18.32 11.83 -28.30
CA CYS A 18 17.58 10.60 -28.02
C CYS A 18 17.30 10.44 -26.52
N ALA A 19 16.38 11.23 -25.96
CA ALA A 19 15.78 10.94 -24.64
C ALA A 19 14.40 11.60 -24.42
N ALA A 20 13.77 12.15 -25.46
CA ALA A 20 12.43 12.73 -25.34
C ALA A 20 11.34 11.63 -25.47
N LEU A 21 11.33 10.65 -24.56
CA LEU A 21 10.20 9.74 -24.37
C LEU A 21 10.20 9.08 -22.97
N ALA A 22 10.33 9.89 -21.92
CA ALA A 22 10.03 9.48 -20.55
C ALA A 22 9.18 10.55 -19.85
N ALA A 23 8.14 11.03 -20.52
CA ALA A 23 7.06 11.78 -19.90
C ALA A 23 5.98 10.80 -19.44
N GLN A 24 6.23 10.06 -18.36
CA GLN A 24 5.18 9.39 -17.60
C GLN A 24 5.35 9.72 -16.12
N ALA A 25 4.62 10.77 -15.73
CA ALA A 25 4.05 11.03 -14.41
C ALA A 25 4.78 10.45 -13.18
N GLN A 26 5.73 11.21 -12.64
CA GLN A 26 6.06 11.09 -11.21
C GLN A 26 5.01 11.89 -10.44
N THR A 27 3.92 11.24 -10.05
CA THR A 27 3.05 11.78 -9.00
C THR A 27 3.82 11.68 -7.69
N SER A 28 4.48 12.78 -7.32
CA SER A 28 5.04 12.98 -5.98
C SER A 28 3.87 13.12 -5.01
N GLY A 29 3.33 11.98 -4.56
CA GLY A 29 2.56 11.96 -3.33
C GLY A 29 3.48 12.30 -2.17
N THR A 30 3.03 13.15 -1.25
CA THR A 30 3.56 13.25 0.11
C THR A 30 3.91 11.86 0.64
N PRO A 31 4.97 11.65 1.44
CA PRO A 31 5.15 10.38 2.14
C PRO A 31 3.98 10.23 3.13
N ALA A 32 2.85 9.75 2.64
CA ALA A 32 1.86 9.08 3.45
C ALA A 32 2.55 7.82 3.97
N ASP A 33 2.20 7.41 5.19
CA ASP A 33 2.52 6.07 5.66
C ASP A 33 2.27 5.08 4.51
N PRO A 34 3.16 4.09 4.29
CA PRO A 34 2.91 3.07 3.27
C PRO A 34 1.48 2.59 3.47
N PRO A 35 0.66 2.55 2.40
CA PRO A 35 -0.76 2.21 2.54
C PRO A 35 -0.84 0.96 3.40
N ASP A 36 -1.66 0.98 4.46
CA ASP A 36 -1.99 -0.23 5.23
C ASP A 36 -2.30 -1.30 4.16
N THR A 37 -1.42 -2.31 4.12
CA THR A 37 -0.86 -2.94 2.91
C THR A 37 -1.85 -3.41 1.85
N ALA A 38 -1.34 -3.49 0.62
CA ALA A 38 -1.87 -4.38 -0.41
C ALA A 38 -2.07 -5.78 0.19
N VAL A 39 -3.32 -6.12 0.48
CA VAL A 39 -3.72 -7.47 0.87
C VAL A 39 -3.80 -8.37 -0.36
N SER A 40 -3.39 -9.62 -0.23
CA SER A 40 -3.33 -10.55 -1.38
C SER A 40 -4.60 -11.39 -1.55
N GLY A 41 -5.45 -11.46 -0.52
CA GLY A 41 -6.69 -12.21 -0.55
C GLY A 41 -7.77 -11.58 -1.44
N PRO A 42 -8.79 -12.36 -1.84
CA PRO A 42 -9.80 -11.91 -2.80
C PRO A 42 -10.79 -10.88 -2.21
N TRP A 43 -10.77 -10.68 -0.89
CA TRP A 43 -11.65 -9.74 -0.21
C TRP A 43 -10.84 -8.56 0.35
N PRO A 44 -11.13 -7.31 -0.05
CA PRO A 44 -10.59 -6.15 0.63
C PRO A 44 -10.90 -6.22 2.13
N ALA A 45 -9.91 -5.95 2.97
CA ALA A 45 -10.05 -6.01 4.42
C ALA A 45 -9.97 -4.61 5.05
N LEU A 46 -10.57 -4.46 6.22
CA LEU A 46 -10.47 -3.27 7.06
C LEU A 46 -10.21 -3.67 8.51
N LYS A 47 -9.75 -2.70 9.30
CA LYS A 47 -9.71 -2.78 10.76
C LYS A 47 -10.62 -1.72 11.36
N GLU A 48 -11.32 -2.05 12.44
CA GLU A 48 -12.23 -1.12 13.12
C GLU A 48 -12.37 -1.46 14.60
N GLU A 49 -12.78 -0.46 15.39
CA GLU A 49 -13.28 -0.66 16.74
C GLU A 49 -14.81 -0.66 16.70
N VAL A 50 -15.44 -1.61 17.39
CA VAL A 50 -16.90 -1.71 17.43
C VAL A 50 -17.41 -1.56 18.86
N ALA A 51 -18.50 -0.81 19.05
CA ALA A 51 -19.02 -0.49 20.38
C ALA A 51 -19.48 -1.73 21.18
N SER A 52 -19.88 -2.80 20.49
CA SER A 52 -20.30 -4.06 21.11
C SER A 52 -19.13 -4.92 21.61
N LEU A 53 -17.89 -4.57 21.25
CA LEU A 53 -16.68 -5.28 21.66
C LEU A 53 -15.61 -4.26 22.09
N PRO A 54 -15.79 -3.59 23.24
CA PRO A 54 -14.84 -2.60 23.72
C PRO A 54 -13.48 -3.23 23.97
N ASP A 55 -12.41 -2.43 23.84
CA ASP A 55 -11.02 -2.83 24.07
C ASP A 55 -10.53 -3.99 23.20
N HIS A 56 -11.10 -4.08 21.99
CA HIS A 56 -10.63 -4.96 20.93
C HIS A 56 -10.68 -4.24 19.58
N VAL A 57 -9.82 -4.67 18.67
CA VAL A 57 -9.82 -4.26 17.26
C VAL A 57 -10.26 -5.45 16.42
N VAL A 58 -11.23 -5.22 15.55
CA VAL A 58 -11.78 -6.21 14.62
C VAL A 58 -11.19 -5.98 13.23
N TYR A 59 -10.64 -7.03 12.66
CA TYR A 59 -10.19 -7.09 11.27
C TYR A 59 -11.12 -8.02 10.51
N ARG A 60 -11.64 -7.57 9.36
CA ARG A 60 -12.60 -8.36 8.57
C ARG A 60 -12.62 -7.94 7.12
N PRO A 61 -13.18 -8.78 6.22
CA PRO A 61 -13.64 -8.33 4.92
C PRO A 61 -14.50 -7.07 5.05
N ALA A 62 -14.20 -6.06 4.23
CA ALA A 62 -14.92 -4.79 4.21
C ALA A 62 -16.40 -5.00 3.90
N LYS A 63 -16.70 -5.96 3.03
CA LYS A 63 -18.04 -6.42 2.66
C LYS A 63 -18.24 -7.87 3.09
N LEU A 64 -18.94 -8.07 4.21
CA LEU A 64 -19.17 -9.42 4.77
C LEU A 64 -20.09 -10.28 3.90
N ASP A 65 -21.00 -9.64 3.15
CA ASP A 65 -21.90 -10.28 2.19
C ASP A 65 -21.20 -10.81 0.93
N ALA A 66 -19.99 -10.33 0.64
CA ALA A 66 -19.15 -10.85 -0.46
C ALA A 66 -18.50 -12.20 -0.13
N VAL A 67 -18.49 -12.60 1.15
CA VAL A 67 -18.03 -13.93 1.59
C VAL A 67 -19.24 -14.85 1.65
N LYS A 68 -19.14 -16.07 1.12
CA LYS A 68 -20.28 -16.99 1.13
C LYS A 68 -20.68 -17.31 2.58
N PRO A 69 -21.98 -17.55 2.85
CA PRO A 69 -22.44 -17.94 4.16
C PRO A 69 -21.66 -19.15 4.72
N ARG A 70 -21.35 -19.11 6.02
CA ARG A 70 -20.63 -20.18 6.76
C ARG A 70 -19.19 -20.43 6.31
N GLN A 71 -18.56 -19.50 5.57
CA GLN A 71 -17.15 -19.60 5.19
C GLN A 71 -16.21 -18.71 6.01
N LEU A 72 -16.74 -17.79 6.83
CA LEU A 72 -15.90 -16.94 7.66
C LEU A 72 -15.28 -17.74 8.80
N GLY A 73 -13.95 -17.77 8.84
CA GLY A 73 -13.19 -18.25 9.99
C GLY A 73 -13.09 -17.16 11.08
N LEU A 74 -12.83 -17.58 12.33
CA LEU A 74 -12.50 -16.68 13.43
C LEU A 74 -11.02 -16.89 13.82
N TYR A 75 -10.28 -15.79 13.97
CA TYR A 75 -8.89 -15.82 14.42
C TYR A 75 -8.68 -14.86 15.60
N VAL A 76 -8.44 -15.39 16.79
CA VAL A 76 -8.18 -14.59 17.99
C VAL A 76 -6.68 -14.45 18.17
N PHE A 77 -6.19 -13.21 18.23
CA PHE A 77 -4.76 -12.88 18.20
C PHE A 77 -4.29 -12.18 19.47
N GLY A 78 -3.17 -12.64 20.02
CA GLY A 78 -2.50 -11.99 21.15
C GLY A 78 -1.32 -11.14 20.67
N ASN A 79 -1.37 -9.83 20.89
CA ASN A 79 -0.33 -8.88 20.45
C ASN A 79 1.06 -9.17 21.05
N GLY A 80 1.10 -9.80 22.23
CA GLY A 80 2.34 -10.00 23.01
C GLY A 80 2.75 -8.74 23.79
N ALA A 81 3.85 -8.84 24.55
CA ALA A 81 4.49 -7.74 25.28
C ALA A 81 3.56 -6.85 26.15
N CYS A 82 2.45 -7.42 26.65
CA CYS A 82 1.40 -6.68 27.34
C CYS A 82 0.84 -5.48 26.54
N SER A 83 0.97 -5.49 25.21
CA SER A 83 0.58 -4.39 24.34
C SER A 83 -0.94 -4.22 24.29
N ASP A 84 -1.38 -2.99 24.55
CA ASP A 84 -2.78 -2.55 24.42
C ASP A 84 -3.08 -1.87 23.07
N ASP A 85 -2.16 -2.01 22.12
CA ASP A 85 -2.33 -1.59 20.72
C ASP A 85 -2.74 -2.75 19.83
N GLY A 86 -4.04 -2.84 19.56
CA GLY A 86 -4.63 -3.82 18.65
C GLY A 86 -4.29 -3.57 17.18
N ALA A 87 -3.62 -2.46 16.85
CA ALA A 87 -3.12 -2.13 15.51
C ALA A 87 -1.63 -2.46 15.29
N SER A 88 -0.93 -2.93 16.32
CA SER A 88 0.51 -3.23 16.29
C SER A 88 0.90 -4.32 15.28
N SER A 89 0.00 -5.26 14.99
CA SER A 89 0.18 -6.33 13.99
C SER A 89 -0.73 -6.17 12.75
N ARG A 90 -1.18 -4.95 12.47
CA ARG A 90 -2.21 -4.66 11.45
C ARG A 90 -1.96 -5.27 10.08
N MET A 91 -0.72 -5.30 9.60
CA MET A 91 -0.39 -5.81 8.26
C MET A 91 -0.69 -7.31 8.16
N HIS A 92 -0.30 -8.08 9.19
CA HIS A 92 -0.61 -9.50 9.31
C HIS A 92 -2.11 -9.75 9.42
N LEU A 93 -2.80 -8.98 10.28
CA LEU A 93 -4.21 -9.20 10.57
C LEU A 93 -5.14 -8.78 9.42
N LEU A 94 -4.79 -7.72 8.68
CA LEU A 94 -5.46 -7.33 7.43
C LEU A 94 -5.27 -8.40 6.36
N GLU A 95 -4.06 -8.98 6.24
CA GLU A 95 -3.82 -10.07 5.31
C GLU A 95 -4.69 -11.29 5.65
N ILE A 96 -4.70 -11.74 6.90
CA ILE A 96 -5.57 -12.86 7.33
C ILE A 96 -7.05 -12.56 7.05
N ALA A 97 -7.52 -11.36 7.39
CA ALA A 97 -8.90 -10.97 7.13
C ALA A 97 -9.25 -11.00 5.62
N SER A 98 -8.30 -10.68 4.75
CA SER A 98 -8.49 -10.71 3.30
C SER A 98 -8.70 -12.11 2.72
N HIS A 99 -8.41 -13.16 3.50
CA HIS A 99 -8.62 -14.59 3.15
C HIS A 99 -9.87 -15.19 3.78
N GLY A 100 -10.83 -14.36 4.22
CA GLY A 100 -12.13 -14.83 4.69
C GLY A 100 -12.15 -15.16 6.17
N TYR A 101 -11.45 -14.34 6.97
CA TYR A 101 -11.45 -14.43 8.42
C TYR A 101 -11.98 -13.14 9.04
N VAL A 102 -12.64 -13.28 10.19
CA VAL A 102 -12.72 -12.20 11.17
C VAL A 102 -11.59 -12.42 12.16
N ALA A 103 -10.62 -11.52 12.20
CA ALA A 103 -9.56 -11.55 13.19
C ALA A 103 -9.84 -10.53 14.30
N VAL A 104 -9.56 -10.89 15.55
CA VAL A 104 -9.79 -10.03 16.72
C VAL A 104 -8.50 -9.94 17.52
N ALA A 105 -8.03 -8.71 17.72
CA ALA A 105 -6.87 -8.41 18.56
C ALA A 105 -7.34 -7.66 19.82
N LEU A 106 -6.70 -7.94 20.95
CA LEU A 106 -6.91 -7.17 22.18
C LEU A 106 -6.40 -5.72 22.02
N GLY A 107 -6.99 -4.80 22.76
CA GLY A 107 -6.56 -3.39 22.83
C GLY A 107 -7.33 -2.46 21.88
N ARG A 108 -6.80 -1.24 21.75
CA ARG A 108 -7.38 -0.16 20.92
C ARG A 108 -6.45 0.15 19.75
N ILE A 109 -6.91 0.92 18.78
CA ILE A 109 -6.05 1.43 17.72
C ILE A 109 -5.18 2.55 18.30
N ARG A 110 -3.87 2.31 18.42
CA ARG A 110 -2.93 3.32 18.94
C ARG A 110 -1.84 3.72 17.94
N SER A 111 -1.70 2.95 16.85
CA SER A 111 -0.76 3.18 15.75
C SER A 111 -1.45 3.37 14.41
#